data_AF-A0A6A4KD89-F1
#
_entry.id   AF-A0A6A4KD89-F1
#
_cell.length_a   1.000
_cell.length_b   1.000
_cell.length_c   1.000
_cell.angle_alpha   90.00
_cell.angle_beta   90.00
_cell.angle_gamma   90.00
#
_symmetry.space_group_name_H-M   'P 1'
#
loop_
_entity.id
_entity.type
_entity.pdbx_description
1 polymer ?
#
loop_
_entity_poly.entity_id
_entity_poly.type
_entity_poly.pdbx_seq_one_letter_code
_entity_poly.pdbx_strand_id
1 'polypeptide(L)'
;TKHRCGSKSLPVRVAAAKIIYQMQNNGGVVPAVTEMYKSTHFNEDKQKWISSESEVLYDKMVQIETEHNAQEGAIPIMQEALSVKGFKASEQAEGIEAANIKIDELMQAKEEQGKTLASVMAFLKQQGFIG
;
A
#
# COMPACT_ATOMS: atom_id res chain seq x y z
N THR A 1 -7.68 -8.83 -40.19
CA THR A 1 -7.03 -8.45 -38.92
C THR A 1 -8.11 -8.36 -37.84
N LYS A 2 -8.16 -9.33 -36.92
CA LYS A 2 -9.22 -9.42 -35.89
C LYS A 2 -8.77 -8.59 -34.67
N HIS A 3 -9.22 -7.34 -34.59
CA HIS A 3 -8.96 -6.47 -33.44
C HIS A 3 -9.68 -7.03 -32.20
N ARG A 4 -8.94 -7.70 -31.31
CA ARG A 4 -9.42 -7.99 -29.96
C ARG A 4 -9.27 -6.72 -29.14
N CYS A 5 -10.35 -5.93 -29.04
CA CYS A 5 -10.44 -4.85 -28.06
C CYS A 5 -10.42 -5.46 -26.66
N GLY A 6 -9.41 -5.12 -25.86
CA GLY A 6 -9.10 -5.77 -24.59
C GLY A 6 -10.23 -5.71 -23.56
N SER A 7 -10.58 -6.87 -23.02
CA SER A 7 -11.59 -7.07 -21.97
C SER A 7 -11.25 -6.42 -20.62
N LYS A 8 -10.05 -5.82 -20.46
CA LYS A 8 -9.66 -5.05 -19.27
C LYS A 8 -10.49 -3.78 -19.07
N SER A 9 -11.26 -3.37 -20.09
CA SER A 9 -12.05 -2.14 -20.09
C SER A 9 -13.46 -2.28 -19.51
N LEU A 10 -13.97 -3.50 -19.30
CA LEU A 10 -15.32 -3.69 -18.75
C LEU A 10 -15.43 -3.31 -17.27
N PRO A 11 -14.51 -3.73 -16.36
CA PRO A 11 -14.63 -3.38 -14.95
C PRO A 11 -14.56 -1.87 -14.71
N VAL A 12 -13.65 -1.18 -15.41
CA VAL A 12 -13.49 0.29 -15.32
C VAL A 12 -14.75 1.02 -15.82
N ARG A 13 -15.37 0.55 -16.91
CA ARG A 13 -16.61 1.15 -17.44
C ARG A 13 -17.82 0.93 -16.53
N VAL A 14 -17.93 -0.23 -15.88
CA VAL A 14 -19.01 -0.52 -14.93
C VAL A 14 -18.86 0.33 -13.67
N ALA A 15 -17.64 0.48 -13.15
CA ALA A 15 -17.32 1.38 -12.05
C ALA A 15 -17.70 2.84 -12.37
N ALA A 16 -17.26 3.35 -13.53
CA ALA A 16 -17.60 4.70 -13.97
C ALA A 16 -19.12 4.89 -14.12
N ALA A 17 -19.85 3.90 -14.63
CA ALA A 17 -21.30 3.95 -14.75
C ALA A 17 -22.00 3.99 -13.37
N LYS A 18 -21.51 3.23 -12.38
CA LYS A 18 -22.05 3.25 -11.00
C LYS A 18 -21.85 4.63 -10.36
N ILE A 19 -20.70 5.26 -10.60
CA ILE A 19 -20.39 6.62 -10.11
C ILE A 19 -21.29 7.67 -10.79
N ILE A 20 -21.43 7.62 -12.12
CA ILE A 20 -22.31 8.53 -12.87
C ILE A 20 -23.77 8.39 -12.41
N TYR A 21 -24.22 7.15 -12.19
CA TYR A 21 -25.55 6.89 -11.65
C TYR A 21 -25.72 7.48 -10.25
N GLN A 22 -24.74 7.33 -9.36
CA GLN A 22 -24.79 7.94 -8.03
C GLN A 22 -24.82 9.47 -8.09
N MET A 23 -24.01 10.10 -8.95
CA MET A 23 -24.03 11.55 -9.17
C MET A 23 -25.39 12.05 -9.66
N GLN A 24 -26.04 11.30 -10.57
CA GLN A 24 -27.35 11.63 -11.09
C GLN A 24 -28.47 11.52 -10.04
N ASN A 25 -28.35 10.58 -9.09
CA ASN A 25 -29.37 10.35 -8.05
C ASN A 25 -29.12 11.15 -6.76
N ASN A 26 -27.89 11.59 -6.50
CA ASN A 26 -27.54 12.42 -5.33
C ASN A 26 -27.55 13.92 -5.65
N GLY A 27 -28.35 14.36 -6.63
CA GLY A 27 -28.49 15.78 -6.96
C GLY A 27 -27.22 16.45 -7.50
N GLY A 28 -26.31 15.69 -8.11
CA GLY A 28 -25.05 16.19 -8.66
C GLY A 28 -23.90 16.28 -7.64
N VAL A 29 -24.08 15.79 -6.42
CA VAL A 29 -23.02 15.74 -5.40
C VAL A 29 -21.96 14.71 -5.83
N VAL A 30 -20.71 15.16 -5.92
CA VAL A 30 -19.55 14.30 -6.21
C VAL A 30 -19.29 13.41 -4.99
N PRO A 31 -19.26 12.07 -5.14
CA PRO A 31 -18.94 11.16 -4.04
C PRO A 31 -17.53 11.38 -3.48
N ALA A 32 -17.33 11.14 -2.19
CA ALA A 32 -16.01 11.27 -1.56
C ALA A 32 -15.00 10.31 -2.21
N VAL A 33 -13.70 10.67 -2.22
CA VAL A 33 -12.64 9.83 -2.83
C VAL A 33 -12.63 8.43 -2.21
N THR A 34 -12.88 8.34 -0.91
CA THR A 34 -12.89 7.10 -0.14
C THR A 34 -14.04 6.19 -0.57
N GLU A 35 -15.23 6.74 -0.84
CA GLU A 35 -16.36 5.98 -1.39
C GLU A 35 -16.08 5.50 -2.81
N MET A 36 -15.51 6.36 -3.66
CA MET A 36 -15.15 6.00 -5.02
C MET A 36 -14.13 4.86 -5.04
N TYR A 37 -13.10 4.95 -4.19
CA TYR A 37 -12.08 3.94 -4.04
C TYR A 37 -12.66 2.60 -3.59
N LYS A 38 -13.49 2.60 -2.54
CA LYS A 38 -14.18 1.40 -2.06
C LYS A 38 -15.07 0.78 -3.13
N SER A 39 -15.85 1.57 -3.85
CA SER A 39 -16.78 1.05 -4.88
C SER A 39 -16.10 0.30 -6.03
N THR A 40 -14.80 0.56 -6.25
CA THR A 40 -14.00 -0.02 -7.33
C THR A 40 -13.06 -1.12 -6.87
N HIS A 41 -12.64 -1.09 -5.60
CA HIS A 41 -11.65 -2.01 -5.03
C HIS A 41 -12.22 -2.98 -3.99
N PHE A 42 -13.47 -2.79 -3.56
CA PHE A 42 -14.17 -3.70 -2.66
C PHE A 42 -15.29 -4.43 -3.41
N ASN A 43 -15.26 -5.75 -3.35
CA ASN A 43 -16.33 -6.59 -3.84
C ASN A 43 -17.39 -6.75 -2.75
N GLU A 44 -18.51 -6.04 -2.89
CA GLU A 44 -19.64 -6.08 -1.94
C GLU A 44 -20.25 -7.48 -1.81
N ASP A 45 -20.37 -8.23 -2.91
CA ASP A 45 -20.98 -9.58 -2.89
C ASP A 45 -20.13 -10.59 -2.12
N LYS A 46 -18.80 -10.46 -2.22
CA LYS A 46 -17.84 -11.36 -1.58
C LYS A 46 -17.30 -10.83 -0.25
N GLN A 47 -17.65 -9.61 0.12
CA GLN A 47 -17.10 -8.88 1.28
C GLN A 47 -15.56 -8.94 1.30
N LYS A 48 -14.92 -8.71 0.14
CA LYS A 48 -13.47 -8.83 -0.01
C LYS A 48 -12.90 -7.69 -0.85
N TRP A 49 -11.75 -7.18 -0.42
CA TRP A 49 -10.91 -6.30 -1.23
C TRP A 49 -10.30 -7.06 -2.41
N ILE A 50 -10.03 -6.35 -3.50
CA ILE A 50 -9.35 -6.93 -4.67
C ILE A 50 -7.89 -7.31 -4.38
N SER A 51 -7.27 -6.66 -3.39
CA SER A 51 -5.94 -6.98 -2.86
C SER A 51 -5.80 -6.45 -1.43
N SER A 52 -4.87 -7.02 -0.65
CA SER A 52 -4.55 -6.51 0.70
C SER A 52 -4.00 -5.08 0.67
N GLU A 53 -3.25 -4.71 -0.39
CA GLU A 53 -2.79 -3.34 -0.60
C GLU A 53 -3.97 -2.35 -0.73
N SER A 54 -5.06 -2.79 -1.36
CA SER A 54 -6.25 -1.95 -1.53
C SER A 54 -6.94 -1.68 -0.18
N GLU A 55 -6.98 -2.67 0.70
CA GLU A 55 -7.48 -2.53 2.07
C GLU A 55 -6.65 -1.51 2.85
N VAL A 56 -5.32 -1.70 2.86
CA VAL A 56 -4.38 -0.81 3.55
C VAL A 56 -4.48 0.62 3.02
N LEU A 57 -4.64 0.80 1.71
CA LEU A 57 -4.76 2.13 1.12
C LEU A 57 -6.08 2.81 1.51
N TYR A 58 -7.19 2.05 1.51
CA TYR A 58 -8.48 2.55 1.96
C TYR A 58 -8.45 3.00 3.42
N ASP A 59 -7.91 2.17 4.31
CA ASP A 59 -7.81 2.49 5.74
C ASP A 59 -6.98 3.77 5.97
N LYS A 60 -5.90 3.95 5.22
CA LYS A 60 -5.09 5.18 5.26
C LYS A 60 -5.87 6.41 4.78
N MET A 61 -6.65 6.29 3.70
CA MET A 61 -7.50 7.40 3.24
C MET A 61 -8.51 7.79 4.33
N VAL A 62 -9.20 6.82 4.93
CA VAL A 62 -10.15 7.05 6.03
C VAL A 62 -9.46 7.72 7.22
N GLN A 63 -8.27 7.24 7.59
CA GLN A 63 -7.50 7.81 8.69
C GLN A 63 -7.13 9.27 8.43
N ILE A 64 -6.61 9.59 7.24
CA ILE A 64 -6.25 10.96 6.85
C ILE A 64 -7.46 11.89 6.88
N GLU A 65 -8.62 11.44 6.40
CA GLU A 65 -9.87 12.22 6.48
C GLU A 65 -10.26 12.49 7.94
N THR A 66 -10.23 11.46 8.77
CA THR A 66 -10.62 11.54 10.18
C THR A 66 -9.72 12.48 10.96
N GLU A 67 -8.39 12.35 10.79
CA GLU A 67 -7.40 13.20 11.46
C GLU A 67 -7.51 14.66 11.01
N HIS A 68 -7.72 14.89 9.71
CA HIS A 68 -7.87 16.25 9.17
C HIS A 68 -9.16 16.93 9.69
N ASN A 69 -10.27 16.20 9.72
CA ASN A 69 -11.55 16.73 10.17
C ASN A 69 -11.61 16.89 11.70
N ALA A 70 -10.75 16.21 12.45
CA ALA A 70 -10.61 16.38 13.90
C ALA A 70 -9.87 17.67 14.29
N GLN A 71 -9.25 18.38 13.34
CA GLN A 71 -8.57 19.66 13.60
C GLN A 71 -9.59 20.79 13.77
N GLU A 72 -9.52 21.54 14.88
CA GLU A 72 -10.44 22.64 15.18
C GLU A 72 -10.31 23.76 14.14
N GLY A 73 -11.43 24.13 13.52
CA GLY A 73 -11.46 25.13 12.44
C GLY A 73 -10.97 24.60 11.08
N ALA A 74 -10.76 23.29 10.93
CA ALA A 74 -10.35 22.71 9.65
C ALA A 74 -11.43 22.85 8.59
N ILE A 75 -11.00 23.30 7.42
CA ILE A 75 -11.79 23.18 6.18
C ILE A 75 -11.82 21.68 5.84
N PRO A 76 -12.94 21.12 5.34
CA PRO A 76 -12.97 19.74 4.88
C PRO A 76 -11.82 19.46 3.89
N ILE A 77 -11.14 18.32 4.03
CA ILE A 77 -10.01 17.98 3.15
C ILE A 77 -10.49 17.91 1.70
N MET A 78 -9.73 18.54 0.80
CA MET A 78 -10.02 18.44 -0.64
C MET A 78 -9.74 17.02 -1.14
N GLN A 79 -10.64 16.53 -2.00
CA GLN A 79 -10.57 15.20 -2.60
C GLN A 79 -9.21 14.88 -3.25
N GLU A 80 -8.62 15.86 -3.94
CA GLU A 80 -7.28 15.74 -4.56
C GLU A 80 -6.17 15.58 -3.52
N ALA A 81 -6.22 16.39 -2.46
CA ALA A 81 -5.23 16.35 -1.39
C ALA A 81 -5.29 15.03 -0.62
N LEU A 82 -6.49 14.50 -0.40
CA LEU A 82 -6.70 13.20 0.22
C LEU A 82 -6.11 12.07 -0.63
N SER A 83 -6.41 12.05 -1.93
CA SER A 83 -5.88 11.06 -2.86
C SER A 83 -4.34 11.06 -2.84
N VAL A 84 -3.73 12.23 -3.03
CA VAL A 84 -2.26 12.37 -3.04
C VAL A 84 -1.63 11.92 -1.71
N LYS A 85 -2.21 12.30 -0.57
CA LYS A 85 -1.67 11.89 0.73
C LYS A 85 -1.83 10.39 0.98
N GLY A 86 -2.98 9.80 0.61
CA GLY A 86 -3.24 8.37 0.72
C GLY A 86 -2.22 7.54 -0.08
N PHE A 87 -2.06 7.85 -1.37
CA PHE A 87 -1.12 7.14 -2.25
C PHE A 87 0.34 7.31 -1.82
N LYS A 88 0.76 8.51 -1.40
CA LYS A 88 2.13 8.71 -0.90
C LYS A 88 2.40 7.94 0.38
N ALA A 89 1.42 7.85 1.28
CA ALA A 89 1.55 7.09 2.52
C ALA A 89 1.59 5.57 2.29
N SER A 90 1.00 5.06 1.20
CA SER A 90 1.19 3.65 0.82
C SER A 90 2.58 3.39 0.25
N GLU A 91 3.08 4.23 -0.66
CA GLU A 91 4.42 4.09 -1.25
C GLU A 91 5.52 4.15 -0.19
N GLN A 92 5.41 5.06 0.79
CA GLN A 92 6.36 5.14 1.88
C GLN A 92 6.38 3.89 2.76
N ALA A 93 5.21 3.29 3.03
CA ALA A 93 5.12 2.08 3.83
C ALA A 93 5.76 0.88 3.12
N GLU A 94 5.55 0.74 1.81
CA GLU A 94 6.20 -0.29 1.00
C GLU A 94 7.73 -0.11 1.00
N GLY A 95 8.21 1.13 0.88
CA GLY A 95 9.63 1.45 1.00
C GLY A 95 10.23 1.08 2.36
N ILE A 96 9.48 1.27 3.45
CA ILE A 96 9.91 0.88 4.81
C ILE A 96 9.94 -0.65 4.94
N GLU A 97 8.93 -1.36 4.42
CA GLU A 97 8.89 -2.82 4.45
C GLU A 97 10.07 -3.43 3.67
N ALA A 98 10.34 -2.93 2.47
CA ALA A 98 11.49 -3.36 1.68
C ALA A 98 12.83 -3.08 2.39
N ALA A 99 12.94 -1.95 3.08
CA ALA A 99 14.13 -1.63 3.88
C ALA A 99 14.31 -2.59 5.06
N ASN A 100 13.22 -2.94 5.76
CA ASN A 100 13.26 -3.88 6.88
C ASN A 100 13.70 -5.28 6.45
N ILE A 101 13.17 -5.79 5.33
CA ILE A 101 13.60 -7.08 4.75
C ILE A 101 15.12 -7.08 4.50
N LYS A 102 15.63 -5.99 3.91
CA LYS A 102 17.07 -5.85 3.63
C LYS A 102 17.92 -5.77 4.89
N ILE A 103 17.40 -5.17 5.97
CA ILE A 103 18.07 -5.13 7.28
C ILE A 103 18.17 -6.54 7.85
N ASP A 104 17.10 -7.34 7.78
CA ASP A 104 17.08 -8.72 8.27
C ASP A 104 18.09 -9.61 7.52
N GLU A 105 18.16 -9.50 6.18
CA GLU A 105 19.16 -10.19 5.37
C GLU A 105 20.59 -9.82 5.79
N LEU A 106 20.86 -8.53 6.02
CA LEU A 106 22.17 -8.07 6.47
C LEU A 106 22.51 -8.56 7.88
N MET A 107 21.53 -8.65 8.79
CA MET A 107 21.73 -9.20 10.13
C MET A 107 22.11 -10.68 10.08
N GLN A 108 21.42 -11.47 9.26
CA GLN A 108 21.73 -12.90 9.06
C GLN A 108 23.13 -13.09 8.47
N ALA A 109 23.46 -12.34 7.41
CA ALA A 109 24.79 -12.40 6.80
C ALA A 109 25.91 -12.03 7.79
N LYS A 110 25.68 -11.05 8.67
CA LYS A 110 26.63 -10.67 9.72
C LYS A 110 26.82 -11.78 10.75
N GLU A 111 25.74 -12.48 11.12
CA GLU A 111 25.83 -13.62 12.04
C GLU A 111 26.66 -14.76 11.45
N GLU A 112 26.44 -15.09 10.17
CA GLU A 112 27.21 -16.11 9.44
C GLU A 112 28.68 -15.73 9.30
N GLN A 113 28.98 -14.46 8.99
CA GLN A 113 30.35 -13.96 8.99
C GLN A 113 31.01 -14.11 10.37
N GLY A 114 30.29 -13.82 11.45
CA GLY A 114 30.77 -14.01 12.82
C GLY A 114 31.12 -15.47 13.13
N LYS A 115 30.25 -16.41 12.73
CA LYS A 115 30.50 -17.86 12.86
C LYS A 115 31.72 -18.31 12.05
N THR A 116 31.84 -17.82 10.82
CA THR A 116 32.98 -18.12 9.94
C THR A 116 34.28 -17.62 10.53
N LEU A 117 34.31 -16.37 11.02
CA LEU A 117 35.48 -15.78 11.66
C LEU A 117 35.89 -16.57 12.91
N ALA A 118 34.92 -16.95 13.76
CA ALA A 118 35.18 -17.78 14.93
C ALA A 118 35.80 -19.13 14.55
N SER A 119 35.29 -19.77 13.49
CA SER A 119 35.85 -21.02 12.97
C SER A 119 37.29 -20.86 12.47
N VAL A 120 37.59 -19.79 11.72
CA VAL A 120 38.95 -19.48 11.25
C VAL A 120 39.89 -19.25 12.43
N MET A 121 39.47 -18.47 13.43
CA MET A 121 40.27 -18.24 14.64
C MET A 121 40.54 -19.53 15.42
N ALA A 122 39.55 -20.41 15.53
CA ALA A 122 39.73 -21.70 16.18
C ALA A 122 40.74 -22.59 15.43
N PHE A 123 40.64 -22.64 14.09
CA PHE A 123 41.60 -23.35 13.26
C PHE A 123 43.03 -22.81 13.41
N LEU A 124 43.21 -21.49 13.35
CA LEU A 124 44.53 -20.87 13.50
C LEU A 124 45.14 -21.15 14.88
N LYS A 125 44.34 -21.11 15.95
CA LYS A 125 44.79 -21.51 17.30
C LYS A 125 45.27 -22.97 17.34
N GLN A 126 44.57 -23.88 16.66
CA GLN A 126 45.00 -25.29 16.57
C GLN A 126 46.32 -25.45 15.80
N GLN A 127 46.59 -24.60 14.82
CA GLN A 127 47.87 -24.58 14.08
C GLN A 127 49.02 -23.94 14.87
N GLY A 128 48.81 -23.57 16.14
CA GLY A 128 49.82 -22.92 16.98
C GLY A 128 50.01 -21.44 16.67
N PHE A 129 49.11 -20.82 15.91
CA PHE A 129 49.12 -19.37 15.70
C PHE A 129 48.56 -18.69 16.95
N ILE A 130 49.45 -18.08 17.72
CA ILE A 130 49.13 -17.30 18.91
C ILE A 130 49.18 -15.84 18.48
N GLY A 131 48.06 -15.36 17.92
CA GLY A 131 47.86 -13.92 17.68
C GLY A 131 47.69 -13.18 18.99
#